data_AF-A0AAT9HQ92-F1
#
_entry.id   AF-A0AAT9HQ92-F1
#
_cell.length_a   1.000
_cell.length_b   1.000
_cell.length_c   1.000
_cell.angle_alpha   90.00
_cell.angle_beta   90.00
_cell.angle_gamma   90.00
#
_symmetry.space_group_name_H-M   'P 1'
#
loop_
_entity.id
_entity.type
_entity.pdbx_description
1 polymer ?
#
loop_
_entity_poly.entity_id
_entity_poly.type
_entity_poly.pdbx_seq_one_letter_code
_entity_poly.pdbx_strand_id
1 'polypeptide(L)'
;MRSAPTILHLDMDAFFASVEQASKPSLRGKAVVVGGLGPRGVVATASYEARVFGVHSAMPMAQARRLAPNAAYLVPRFALYRSVSDQVMRLLRALSPLVEPLSLDEAFVDLEAGDAAWDERSARLAGAKLRADIRAVTALTGSVGLAASKMLAKIASEQAKPDGLVLIEPGTERALLAPLSVRTLPGVGPATGDHLRRAGIHTVEEMAEAGRTSSYGCSARRTGTRCSRWRWPGTSGPWWPSGRPSRCRSRTPTTWTSTTGCGSGRRCGGWPTGACTGCGRRGCRAGPSC
;
A
#
# COMPACT_ATOMS: atom_id res chain seq x y z
N MET A 1 -12.47 -8.47 -18.95
CA MET A 1 -11.32 -7.60 -18.67
C MET A 1 -11.22 -6.59 -19.80
N ARG A 2 -10.55 -5.45 -19.59
CA ARG A 2 -10.33 -4.50 -20.68
C ARG A 2 -9.50 -5.15 -21.79
N SER A 3 -9.76 -4.74 -23.03
CA SER A 3 -8.98 -5.14 -24.20
C SER A 3 -7.64 -4.42 -24.29
N ALA A 4 -7.45 -3.34 -23.53
CA ALA A 4 -6.22 -2.55 -23.46
C ALA A 4 -5.73 -2.39 -22.00
N PRO A 5 -4.42 -2.24 -21.77
CA PRO A 5 -3.82 -2.10 -20.45
C PRO A 5 -3.90 -0.66 -19.91
N THR A 6 -5.13 -0.12 -19.83
CA THR A 6 -5.38 1.30 -19.51
C THR A 6 -5.57 1.59 -18.01
N ILE A 7 -5.42 0.58 -17.14
CA ILE A 7 -5.37 0.80 -15.69
C ILE A 7 -3.92 1.02 -15.29
N LEU A 8 -3.65 2.22 -14.78
CA LEU A 8 -2.36 2.61 -14.23
C LEU A 8 -2.39 2.46 -12.71
N HIS A 9 -1.30 1.93 -12.16
CA HIS A 9 -1.00 1.96 -10.74
C HIS A 9 0.34 2.68 -10.53
N LEU A 10 0.34 3.71 -9.71
CA LEU A 10 1.55 4.40 -9.28
C LEU A 10 1.84 4.04 -7.82
N ASP A 11 3.10 3.74 -7.53
CA ASP A 11 3.64 3.56 -6.18
C ASP A 11 4.98 4.31 -6.04
N MET A 12 5.05 5.30 -5.14
CA MET A 12 6.27 6.09 -4.95
C MET A 12 7.37 5.31 -4.22
N ASP A 13 8.59 5.42 -4.75
CA ASP A 13 9.74 4.69 -4.27
C ASP A 13 10.20 5.12 -2.88
N ALA A 14 10.17 4.19 -1.92
CA ALA A 14 10.61 4.40 -0.54
C ALA A 14 10.14 5.75 0.04
N PHE A 15 8.87 6.09 -0.20
CA PHE A 15 8.35 7.45 -0.18
C PHE A 15 8.84 8.34 0.97
N PHE A 16 8.63 7.94 2.23
CA PHE A 16 9.03 8.79 3.37
C PHE A 16 10.54 9.02 3.42
N ALA A 17 11.35 7.98 3.16
CA ALA A 17 12.80 8.11 3.17
C ALA A 17 13.29 8.99 2.01
N SER A 18 12.73 8.80 0.81
CA SER A 18 13.06 9.58 -0.38
C SER A 18 12.68 11.06 -0.22
N VAL A 19 11.52 11.36 0.39
CA VAL A 19 11.14 12.74 0.74
C VAL A 19 12.13 13.37 1.73
N GLU A 20 12.57 12.63 2.75
CA GLU A 20 13.57 13.12 3.69
C GLU A 20 14.92 13.40 3.01
N GLN A 21 15.40 12.50 2.14
CA GLN A 21 16.62 12.67 1.36
C GLN A 21 16.54 13.85 0.37
N ALA A 22 15.39 14.05 -0.28
CA ALA A 22 15.17 15.18 -1.17
C ALA A 22 15.17 16.52 -0.40
N SER A 23 14.55 16.54 0.79
CA SER A 23 14.44 17.75 1.61
C SER A 23 15.73 18.17 2.32
N LYS A 24 16.69 17.25 2.51
CA LYS A 24 17.93 17.48 3.25
C LYS A 24 19.13 17.04 2.39
N PRO A 25 19.89 17.99 1.81
CA PRO A 25 21.02 17.66 0.94
C PRO A 25 22.04 16.70 1.57
N SER A 26 22.26 16.79 2.88
CA SER A 26 23.19 15.91 3.63
C SER A 26 22.77 14.44 3.69
N LEU A 27 21.52 14.11 3.40
CA LEU A 27 20.99 12.74 3.44
C LEU A 27 21.00 12.05 2.07
N ARG A 28 21.30 12.76 0.98
CA ARG A 28 21.31 12.18 -0.37
C ARG A 28 22.35 11.06 -0.46
N GLY A 29 21.93 9.89 -0.96
CA GLY A 29 22.81 8.72 -1.06
C GLY A 29 23.16 8.07 0.29
N LYS A 30 22.50 8.45 1.39
CA LYS A 30 22.74 7.89 2.72
C LYS A 30 21.60 6.97 3.12
N ALA A 31 21.92 5.93 3.89
CA ALA A 31 20.94 5.07 4.53
C ALA A 31 20.05 5.89 5.47
N VAL A 32 18.79 6.08 5.09
CA VAL A 32 17.74 6.74 5.88
C VAL A 32 16.68 5.72 6.28
N VAL A 33 16.29 5.77 7.54
CA VAL A 33 15.22 4.97 8.14
C VAL A 33 14.23 5.90 8.84
N VAL A 34 12.97 5.86 8.42
CA VAL A 34 11.89 6.66 9.00
C VAL A 34 10.99 5.76 9.83
N GLY A 35 10.67 6.14 11.06
CA GLY A 35 9.77 5.36 11.90
C GLY A 35 9.69 5.85 13.34
N GLY A 36 8.99 5.08 14.18
CA GLY A 36 8.98 5.35 15.62
C GLY A 36 10.35 5.09 16.23
N LEU A 37 10.93 6.06 16.95
CA LEU A 37 12.26 5.92 17.55
C LEU A 37 12.25 5.38 18.98
N GLY A 38 11.08 5.22 19.59
CA GLY A 38 10.93 4.66 20.93
C GLY A 38 11.27 3.16 21.02
N PRO A 39 11.22 2.57 22.23
CA PRO A 39 11.61 1.18 22.48
C PRO A 39 10.81 0.14 21.67
N ARG A 40 9.53 0.43 21.39
CA ARG A 40 8.63 -0.36 20.54
C ARG A 40 8.44 0.25 19.15
N GLY A 41 9.41 1.04 18.73
CA GLY A 41 9.46 1.65 17.42
C GLY A 41 9.46 0.60 16.31
N VAL A 42 8.81 0.93 15.21
CA VAL A 42 8.79 0.12 13.99
C VAL A 42 9.21 1.01 12.82
N VAL A 43 9.96 0.44 11.89
CA VAL A 43 10.34 1.09 10.64
C VAL A 43 9.08 1.31 9.79
N ALA A 44 8.75 2.56 9.51
CA ALA A 44 7.68 2.92 8.59
C ALA A 44 8.17 2.80 7.14
N THR A 45 9.38 3.27 6.86
CA THR A 45 10.01 3.18 5.54
C THR A 45 11.52 3.18 5.68
N ALA A 46 12.19 2.40 4.83
CA ALA A 46 13.63 2.41 4.67
C ALA A 46 14.00 2.79 3.22
N SER A 47 14.96 3.69 3.09
CA SER A 47 15.63 4.03 1.82
C SER A 47 16.27 2.79 1.17
N TYR A 48 16.53 2.84 -0.14
CA TYR A 48 17.21 1.75 -0.84
C TYR A 48 18.61 1.49 -0.28
N GLU A 49 19.33 2.54 0.11
CA GLU A 49 20.64 2.44 0.78
C GLU A 49 20.54 1.72 2.13
N ALA A 50 19.46 1.91 2.89
CA ALA A 50 19.21 1.17 4.13
C ALA A 50 18.79 -0.29 3.88
N ARG A 51 18.08 -0.56 2.77
CA ARG A 51 17.65 -1.91 2.39
C ARG A 51 18.82 -2.83 2.04
N VAL A 52 19.95 -2.28 1.57
CA VAL A 52 21.20 -3.04 1.37
C VAL A 52 21.66 -3.73 2.66
N PHE A 53 21.44 -3.10 3.81
CA PHE A 53 21.74 -3.68 5.14
C PHE A 53 20.65 -4.62 5.66
N GLY A 54 19.65 -4.94 4.83
CA GLY A 54 18.51 -5.79 5.21
C GLY A 54 17.39 -5.06 5.96
N VAL A 55 17.47 -3.73 6.14
CA VAL A 55 16.39 -2.97 6.80
C VAL A 55 15.17 -2.88 5.88
N HIS A 56 14.00 -3.23 6.40
CA HIS A 56 12.74 -3.17 5.64
C HIS A 56 11.60 -2.58 6.49
N SER A 57 10.52 -2.15 5.83
CA SER A 57 9.31 -1.70 6.51
C SER A 57 8.74 -2.79 7.42
N ALA A 58 8.02 -2.37 8.48
CA ALA A 58 7.50 -3.23 9.55
C ALA A 58 8.57 -3.96 10.39
N MET A 59 9.87 -3.75 10.15
CA MET A 59 10.94 -4.25 11.03
C MET A 59 10.94 -3.53 12.39
N PRO A 60 11.20 -4.23 13.51
CA PRO A 60 11.45 -3.59 14.80
C PRO A 60 12.63 -2.60 14.72
N MET A 61 12.47 -1.40 15.26
CA MET A 61 13.49 -0.35 15.19
C MET A 61 14.81 -0.77 15.86
N ALA A 62 14.74 -1.55 16.95
CA ALA A 62 15.91 -2.11 17.61
C ALA A 62 16.71 -3.05 16.68
N GLN A 63 16.03 -3.84 15.85
CA GLN A 63 16.68 -4.70 14.86
C GLN A 63 17.30 -3.87 13.73
N ALA A 64 16.57 -2.86 13.23
CA ALA A 64 17.09 -1.96 12.21
C ALA A 64 18.39 -1.26 12.66
N ARG A 65 18.48 -0.84 13.93
CA ARG A 65 19.69 -0.25 14.54
C ARG A 65 20.87 -1.19 14.65
N ARG A 66 20.63 -2.49 14.83
CA ARG A 66 21.69 -3.50 14.82
C ARG A 66 22.21 -3.74 13.41
N LEU A 67 21.31 -3.77 12.42
CA LEU A 67 21.66 -4.01 11.01
C LEU A 67 22.38 -2.82 10.36
N ALA A 68 21.92 -1.60 10.65
CA ALA A 68 22.43 -0.38 10.04
C ALA A 68 22.75 0.70 11.09
N PRO A 69 23.75 0.50 11.97
CA PRO A 69 24.02 1.40 13.10
C PRO A 69 24.32 2.84 12.69
N ASN A 70 24.89 3.03 11.50
CA ASN A 70 25.27 4.34 10.95
C ASN A 70 24.18 4.98 10.07
N ALA A 71 22.98 4.41 10.00
CA ALA A 71 21.87 5.00 9.26
C ALA A 71 21.31 6.24 9.96
N ALA A 72 20.75 7.15 9.18
CA ALA A 72 20.00 8.30 9.69
C ALA A 72 18.58 7.86 10.11
N TYR A 73 18.31 7.90 11.41
CA TYR A 73 17.00 7.54 11.99
C TYR A 73 16.15 8.78 12.22
N LEU A 74 15.00 8.86 11.55
CA LEU A 74 14.15 10.04 11.53
C LEU A 74 12.73 9.73 12.02
N VAL A 75 12.14 10.70 12.73
CA VAL A 75 10.72 10.68 13.07
C VAL A 75 9.87 11.13 11.86
N PRO A 76 8.70 10.53 11.60
CA PRO A 76 7.84 10.90 10.48
C PRO A 76 7.39 12.37 10.49
N ARG A 77 7.59 13.09 9.39
CA ARG A 77 7.08 14.46 9.16
C ARG A 77 5.86 14.46 8.23
N PHE A 78 4.72 14.00 8.74
CA PHE A 78 3.51 13.81 7.92
C PHE A 78 3.00 15.06 7.19
N ALA A 79 3.22 16.27 7.69
CA ALA A 79 2.85 17.49 6.98
C ALA A 79 3.63 17.65 5.66
N LEU A 80 4.93 17.36 5.68
CA LEU A 80 5.77 17.34 4.49
C LEU A 80 5.37 16.21 3.54
N TYR A 81 5.07 15.01 4.08
CA TYR A 81 4.67 13.88 3.24
C TYR A 81 3.34 14.15 2.53
N ARG A 82 2.41 14.83 3.19
CA ARG A 82 1.14 15.26 2.58
C ARG A 82 1.36 16.30 1.49
N SER A 83 2.20 17.32 1.71
CA SER A 83 2.44 18.34 0.68
C SER A 83 3.08 17.78 -0.58
N VAL A 84 3.96 16.78 -0.46
CA VAL A 84 4.53 16.06 -1.61
C VAL A 84 3.49 15.14 -2.25
N SER A 85 2.72 14.39 -1.45
CA SER A 85 1.61 13.57 -1.95
C SER A 85 0.60 14.39 -2.76
N ASP A 86 0.24 15.58 -2.29
CA ASP A 86 -0.69 16.47 -2.99
C ASP A 86 -0.15 16.93 -4.35
N GLN A 87 1.17 17.09 -4.51
CA GLN A 87 1.79 17.38 -5.80
C GLN A 87 1.63 16.21 -6.77
N VAL A 88 1.95 14.99 -6.32
CA VAL A 88 1.80 13.76 -7.12
C VAL A 88 0.33 13.52 -7.49
N MET A 89 -0.59 13.65 -6.54
CA MET A 89 -2.02 13.47 -6.77
C MET A 89 -2.61 14.51 -7.72
N ARG A 90 -2.03 15.72 -7.82
CA ARG A 90 -2.40 16.69 -8.87
C ARG A 90 -1.98 16.23 -10.26
N LEU A 91 -0.76 15.69 -10.40
CA LEU A 91 -0.30 15.13 -11.68
C LEU A 91 -1.19 13.95 -12.13
N LEU A 92 -1.57 13.07 -11.20
CA LEU A 92 -2.48 11.96 -11.50
C LEU A 92 -3.87 12.45 -11.94
N ARG A 93 -4.44 13.45 -11.26
CA ARG A 93 -5.74 14.02 -11.62
C ARG A 93 -5.73 14.79 -12.94
N ALA A 94 -4.56 15.25 -13.38
CA ALA A 94 -4.40 15.84 -14.71
C ALA A 94 -4.45 14.79 -15.83
N LEU A 95 -4.15 13.51 -15.53
CA LEU A 95 -4.27 12.41 -16.50
C LEU A 95 -5.70 11.87 -16.61
N SER A 96 -6.48 11.91 -15.54
CA SER A 96 -7.83 11.37 -15.54
C SER A 96 -8.67 11.91 -14.38
N PRO A 97 -9.99 12.10 -14.58
CA PRO A 97 -10.91 12.37 -13.49
C PRO A 97 -11.08 11.16 -12.54
N LEU A 98 -10.78 9.93 -12.98
CA LEU A 98 -10.94 8.70 -12.22
C LEU A 98 -9.62 8.29 -11.56
N VAL A 99 -9.28 8.98 -10.48
CA VAL A 99 -8.14 8.65 -9.59
C VAL A 99 -8.66 8.07 -8.27
N GLU A 100 -8.13 6.92 -7.88
CA GLU A 100 -8.42 6.28 -6.59
C GLU A 100 -7.15 6.19 -5.74
N PRO A 101 -6.95 7.10 -4.76
CA PRO A 101 -5.83 7.02 -3.83
C PRO A 101 -6.00 5.86 -2.83
N LEU A 102 -4.92 5.08 -2.62
CA LEU A 102 -4.87 4.03 -1.58
C LEU A 102 -4.15 4.53 -0.33
N SER A 103 -3.06 5.29 -0.52
CA SER A 103 -2.21 5.84 0.52
C SER A 103 -1.69 7.22 0.13
N LEU A 104 -0.66 7.73 0.81
CA LEU A 104 -0.01 9.00 0.44
C LEU A 104 0.84 8.87 -0.84
N ASP A 105 1.32 7.67 -1.12
CA ASP A 105 2.28 7.34 -2.18
C ASP A 105 1.70 6.47 -3.29
N GLU A 106 0.44 6.03 -3.16
CA GLU A 106 -0.13 5.00 -4.00
C GLU A 106 -1.53 5.38 -4.51
N ALA A 107 -1.77 5.17 -5.80
CA ALA A 107 -3.06 5.39 -6.43
C ALA A 107 -3.26 4.58 -7.72
N PHE A 108 -4.52 4.23 -7.99
CA PHE A 108 -4.96 3.79 -9.32
C PHE A 108 -5.46 4.97 -10.15
N VAL A 109 -5.23 4.89 -11.45
CA VAL A 109 -5.77 5.81 -12.45
C VAL A 109 -6.35 5.02 -13.61
N ASP A 110 -7.53 5.42 -14.03
CA ASP A 110 -8.14 4.93 -15.26
C ASP A 110 -7.76 5.87 -16.41
N LEU A 111 -6.78 5.48 -17.23
CA LEU A 111 -6.24 6.33 -18.30
C LEU A 111 -7.24 6.50 -19.45
N GLU A 112 -8.11 5.53 -19.67
CA GLU A 112 -9.13 5.56 -20.72
C GLU A 112 -10.22 6.59 -20.39
N ALA A 113 -10.64 6.65 -19.13
CA ALA A 113 -11.63 7.64 -18.67
C ALA A 113 -11.13 9.10 -18.68
N GLY A 114 -9.82 9.30 -18.87
CA GLY A 114 -9.20 10.62 -19.03
C GLY A 114 -8.73 10.91 -20.45
N ASP A 115 -9.09 10.08 -21.43
CA ASP A 115 -8.61 10.14 -22.82
C ASP A 115 -7.07 10.16 -22.94
N ALA A 116 -6.36 9.65 -21.91
CA ALA A 116 -4.91 9.65 -21.85
C ALA A 116 -4.30 8.42 -22.54
N ALA A 117 -5.02 7.31 -22.60
CA ALA A 117 -4.61 6.09 -23.31
C ALA A 117 -5.79 5.19 -23.66
N TRP A 118 -5.71 4.52 -24.81
CA TRP A 118 -6.69 3.54 -25.31
C TRP A 118 -6.05 2.25 -25.84
N ASP A 119 -4.71 2.20 -25.92
CA ASP A 119 -3.93 1.07 -26.38
C ASP A 119 -2.63 0.92 -25.57
N GLU A 120 -1.83 -0.11 -25.88
CA GLU A 120 -0.57 -0.36 -25.18
C GLU A 120 0.44 0.79 -25.33
N ARG A 121 0.58 1.31 -26.55
CA ARG A 121 1.57 2.33 -26.89
C ARG A 121 1.28 3.64 -26.15
N SER A 122 0.03 4.11 -26.20
CA SER A 122 -0.42 5.30 -25.49
C SER A 122 -0.31 5.13 -23.98
N ALA A 123 -0.63 3.95 -23.43
CA ALA A 123 -0.49 3.66 -22.00
C ALA A 123 0.98 3.76 -21.54
N ARG A 124 1.93 3.17 -22.30
CA ARG A 124 3.37 3.27 -22.00
C ARG A 124 3.86 4.71 -22.03
N LEU A 125 3.45 5.49 -23.04
CA LEU A 125 3.81 6.90 -23.15
C LEU A 125 3.27 7.72 -21.98
N ALA A 126 2.00 7.52 -21.60
CA ALA A 126 1.39 8.19 -20.45
C ALA A 126 2.12 7.85 -19.15
N GLY A 127 2.45 6.57 -18.91
CA GLY A 127 3.20 6.15 -17.73
C GLY A 127 4.62 6.69 -17.69
N ALA A 128 5.35 6.69 -18.81
CA ALA A 128 6.69 7.25 -18.90
C ALA A 128 6.70 8.77 -18.68
N LYS A 129 5.74 9.48 -19.29
CA LYS A 129 5.56 10.92 -19.08
C LYS A 129 5.25 11.24 -17.61
N LEU A 130 4.32 10.50 -16.99
CA LEU A 130 3.98 10.69 -15.58
C LEU A 130 5.21 10.55 -14.67
N ARG A 131 6.04 9.53 -14.90
CA ARG A 131 7.28 9.33 -14.14
C ARG A 131 8.25 10.50 -14.29
N ALA A 132 8.43 10.99 -15.52
CA ALA A 132 9.26 12.16 -15.80
C ALA A 132 8.72 13.43 -15.11
N ASP A 133 7.41 13.67 -15.17
CA ASP A 133 6.76 14.82 -14.53
C ASP A 133 6.88 14.76 -13.00
N ILE A 134 6.67 13.59 -12.39
CA ILE A 134 6.87 13.37 -10.95
C ILE A 134 8.31 13.69 -10.57
N ARG A 135 9.28 13.20 -11.34
CA ARG A 135 10.71 13.45 -11.09
C ARG A 135 11.04 14.93 -11.20
N ALA A 136 10.50 15.64 -12.19
CA ALA A 136 10.72 17.06 -12.38
C ALA A 136 10.13 17.91 -11.23
N VAL A 137 8.92 17.57 -10.77
CA VAL A 137 8.22 18.35 -9.73
C VAL A 137 8.75 18.06 -8.33
N THR A 138 9.07 16.79 -8.04
CA THR A 138 9.33 16.35 -6.66
C THR A 138 10.79 15.95 -6.39
N ALA A 139 11.59 15.76 -7.44
CA ALA A 139 12.90 15.09 -7.38
C ALA A 139 12.85 13.66 -6.81
N LEU A 140 11.66 13.02 -6.79
CA LEU A 140 11.47 11.64 -6.36
C LEU A 140 11.20 10.73 -7.56
N THR A 141 11.32 9.43 -7.35
CA THR A 141 10.96 8.41 -8.34
C THR A 141 9.69 7.68 -7.90
N GLY A 142 9.02 7.05 -8.84
CA GLY A 142 7.89 6.18 -8.59
C GLY A 142 7.81 5.11 -9.66
N SER A 143 7.39 3.92 -9.25
CA SER A 143 7.22 2.80 -10.15
C SER A 143 5.79 2.74 -10.65
N VAL A 144 5.64 2.46 -11.94
CA VAL A 144 4.34 2.43 -12.63
C VAL A 144 4.05 1.02 -13.14
N GLY A 145 2.84 0.56 -12.85
CA GLY A 145 2.28 -0.66 -13.41
C GLY A 145 1.10 -0.36 -14.32
N LEU A 146 1.07 -0.96 -15.51
CA LEU A 146 -0.01 -0.82 -16.48
C LEU A 146 -0.63 -2.19 -16.76
N ALA A 147 -1.95 -2.31 -16.70
CA ALA A 147 -2.63 -3.58 -17.01
C ALA A 147 -4.11 -3.39 -17.33
N ALA A 148 -4.79 -4.47 -17.71
CA ALA A 148 -6.24 -4.50 -17.94
C ALA A 148 -7.09 -4.46 -16.66
N SER A 149 -6.47 -4.58 -15.48
CA SER A 149 -7.15 -4.55 -14.18
C SER A 149 -6.26 -4.00 -13.06
N LYS A 150 -6.88 -3.46 -12.00
CA LYS A 150 -6.19 -2.89 -10.83
C LYS A 150 -5.25 -3.88 -10.15
N MET A 151 -5.70 -5.12 -9.95
CA MET A 151 -4.88 -6.16 -9.30
C MET A 151 -3.57 -6.40 -10.07
N LEU A 152 -3.67 -6.53 -11.39
CA LEU A 152 -2.51 -6.74 -12.26
C LEU A 152 -1.63 -5.49 -12.34
N ALA A 153 -2.22 -4.31 -12.42
CA ALA A 153 -1.47 -3.05 -12.44
C ALA A 153 -0.66 -2.89 -11.14
N LYS A 154 -1.23 -3.24 -9.99
CA LYS A 154 -0.49 -3.25 -8.72
C LYS A 154 0.65 -4.27 -8.70
N ILE A 155 0.42 -5.48 -9.21
CA ILE A 155 1.50 -6.49 -9.31
C ILE A 155 2.61 -6.00 -10.25
N ALA A 156 2.25 -5.38 -11.38
CA ALA A 156 3.19 -4.82 -12.34
C ALA A 156 4.05 -3.72 -11.71
N SER A 157 3.45 -2.79 -10.96
CA SER A 157 4.22 -1.71 -10.32
C SER A 157 5.19 -2.22 -9.26
N GLU A 158 4.84 -3.28 -8.51
CA GLU A 158 5.75 -3.89 -7.53
C GLU A 158 6.96 -4.53 -8.23
N GLN A 159 6.73 -5.23 -9.35
CA GLN A 159 7.82 -5.79 -10.17
C GLN A 159 8.67 -4.71 -10.85
N ALA A 160 8.09 -3.52 -11.05
CA ALA A 160 8.76 -2.37 -11.61
C ALA A 160 9.62 -1.58 -10.61
N LYS A 161 9.73 -2.01 -9.34
CA LYS A 161 10.55 -1.30 -8.34
C LYS A 161 12.03 -1.69 -8.43
N PRO A 162 12.97 -0.73 -8.30
CA PRO A 162 12.79 0.72 -8.20
C PRO A 162 12.70 1.42 -9.56
N ASP A 163 12.06 2.61 -9.60
CA ASP A 163 12.06 3.56 -10.72
C ASP A 163 11.84 2.94 -12.10
N GLY A 164 10.83 2.07 -12.20
CA GLY A 164 10.53 1.31 -13.40
C GLY A 164 9.12 1.49 -13.90
N LEU A 165 8.86 0.94 -15.08
CA LEU A 165 7.54 0.81 -15.65
C LEU A 165 7.38 -0.60 -16.21
N VAL A 166 6.36 -1.32 -15.75
CA VAL A 166 6.00 -2.64 -16.28
C VAL A 166 4.56 -2.57 -16.80
N LEU A 167 4.35 -3.14 -17.98
CA LEU A 167 3.04 -3.30 -18.59
C LEU A 167 2.74 -4.80 -18.72
N ILE A 168 1.55 -5.18 -18.31
CA ILE A 168 1.00 -6.53 -18.49
C ILE A 168 -0.01 -6.47 -19.64
N GLU A 169 0.36 -7.10 -20.76
CA GLU A 169 -0.49 -7.16 -21.95
C GLU A 169 -1.73 -8.01 -21.69
N PRO A 170 -2.92 -7.56 -22.11
CA PRO A 170 -4.14 -8.35 -22.02
C PRO A 170 -3.98 -9.70 -22.72
N GLY A 171 -4.34 -10.80 -22.06
CA GLY A 171 -4.17 -12.17 -22.55
C GLY A 171 -2.88 -12.87 -22.10
N THR A 172 -1.90 -12.14 -21.55
CA THR A 172 -0.64 -12.72 -21.04
C THR A 172 -0.66 -13.03 -19.54
N GLU A 173 -1.78 -12.76 -18.87
CA GLU A 173 -1.86 -12.71 -17.41
C GLU A 173 -1.58 -14.06 -16.76
N ARG A 174 -2.05 -15.15 -17.38
CA ARG A 174 -1.82 -16.49 -16.84
C ARG A 174 -0.34 -16.79 -16.75
N ALA A 175 0.36 -16.62 -17.86
CA ALA A 175 1.76 -16.98 -17.99
C ALA A 175 2.62 -16.16 -17.02
N LEU A 176 2.28 -14.88 -16.84
CA LEU A 176 2.97 -13.98 -15.92
C LEU A 176 2.70 -14.30 -14.45
N LEU A 177 1.44 -14.61 -14.09
CA LEU A 177 1.08 -14.84 -12.69
C LEU A 177 1.40 -16.26 -12.21
N ALA A 178 1.26 -17.27 -13.06
CA ALA A 178 1.40 -18.69 -12.70
C ALA A 178 2.64 -19.00 -11.84
N PRO A 179 3.87 -18.59 -12.22
CA PRO A 179 5.08 -18.94 -11.46
C PRO A 179 5.27 -18.08 -10.20
N LEU A 180 4.49 -17.01 -10.02
CA LEU A 180 4.66 -16.11 -8.88
C LEU A 180 4.22 -16.77 -7.58
N SER A 181 4.87 -16.39 -6.48
CA SER A 181 4.40 -16.79 -5.15
C SER A 181 2.99 -16.27 -4.91
N VAL A 182 2.15 -17.06 -4.24
CA VAL A 182 0.81 -16.63 -3.78
C VAL A 182 0.85 -15.35 -2.94
N ARG A 183 1.97 -15.07 -2.27
CA ARG A 183 2.16 -13.84 -1.48
C ARG A 183 2.25 -12.57 -2.33
N THR A 184 2.42 -12.70 -3.64
CA THR A 184 2.42 -11.58 -4.59
C THR A 184 0.99 -11.05 -4.82
N LEU A 185 -0.03 -11.88 -4.56
CA LEU A 185 -1.42 -11.47 -4.74
C LEU A 185 -1.82 -10.44 -3.66
N PRO A 186 -2.37 -9.28 -4.06
CA PRO A 186 -2.93 -8.32 -3.12
C PRO A 186 -3.97 -8.98 -2.21
N GLY A 187 -3.80 -8.83 -0.89
CA GLY A 187 -4.67 -9.44 0.12
C GLY A 187 -4.13 -10.74 0.73
N VAL A 188 -3.06 -11.34 0.18
CA VAL A 188 -2.38 -12.50 0.79
C VAL A 188 -1.28 -12.03 1.71
N GLY A 189 -1.66 -11.67 2.95
CA GLY A 189 -0.71 -11.33 4.01
C GLY A 189 0.04 -12.55 4.58
N PRO A 190 1.01 -12.35 5.50
CA PRO A 190 1.82 -13.42 6.07
C PRO A 190 1.00 -14.59 6.64
N ALA A 191 -0.05 -14.29 7.41
CA ALA A 191 -0.90 -15.32 8.02
C ALA A 191 -1.63 -16.17 6.97
N THR A 192 -2.20 -15.55 5.93
CA THR A 192 -2.87 -16.27 4.84
C THR A 192 -1.86 -17.04 4.01
N GLY A 193 -0.69 -16.46 3.73
CA GLY A 193 0.41 -17.13 3.03
C GLY A 193 0.91 -18.37 3.78
N ASP A 194 1.05 -18.29 5.11
CA ASP A 194 1.42 -19.44 5.94
C ASP A 194 0.34 -20.52 6.00
N HIS A 195 -0.93 -20.13 5.89
CA HIS A 195 -2.03 -21.08 5.77
C HIS A 195 -1.99 -21.83 4.43
N LEU A 196 -1.84 -21.10 3.31
CA LEU A 196 -1.72 -21.67 1.97
C LEU A 196 -0.49 -22.57 1.85
N ARG A 197 0.66 -22.13 2.38
CA ARG A 197 1.90 -22.91 2.39
C ARG A 197 1.73 -24.23 3.15
N ARG A 198 1.04 -24.23 4.29
CA ARG A 198 0.74 -25.47 5.03
C ARG A 198 -0.19 -26.42 4.26
N ALA A 199 -0.96 -25.90 3.31
CA ALA A 199 -1.79 -26.68 2.40
C ALA A 199 -1.04 -27.12 1.12
N GLY A 200 0.29 -26.92 1.04
CA GLY A 200 1.09 -27.24 -0.14
C GLY A 200 0.94 -26.26 -1.31
N ILE A 201 0.34 -25.08 -1.06
CA ILE A 201 0.11 -24.05 -2.07
C ILE A 201 1.15 -22.93 -1.89
N HIS A 202 2.07 -22.84 -2.83
CA HIS A 202 3.19 -21.90 -2.88
C HIS A 202 3.05 -20.90 -4.03
N THR A 203 2.53 -21.33 -5.17
CA THR A 203 2.41 -20.53 -6.40
C THR A 203 0.97 -20.17 -6.75
N VAL A 204 0.79 -19.12 -7.56
CA VAL A 204 -0.54 -18.74 -8.05
C VAL A 204 -1.14 -19.84 -8.92
N GLU A 205 -0.32 -20.59 -9.67
CA GLU A 205 -0.77 -21.74 -10.45
C GLU A 205 -1.35 -22.85 -9.56
N GLU A 206 -0.62 -23.27 -8.53
CA GLU A 206 -1.09 -24.27 -7.56
C GLU A 206 -2.39 -23.83 -6.89
N MET A 207 -2.50 -22.54 -6.54
CA MET A 207 -3.73 -21.99 -5.96
C MET A 207 -4.90 -22.04 -6.96
N ALA A 208 -4.65 -21.75 -8.24
CA ALA A 208 -5.66 -21.81 -9.28
C ALA A 208 -6.12 -23.25 -9.55
N GLU A 209 -5.21 -24.22 -9.51
CA GLU A 209 -5.51 -25.65 -9.64
C GLU A 209 -6.31 -26.18 -8.45
N ALA A 210 -5.88 -25.84 -7.23
CA ALA A 210 -6.62 -26.19 -6.02
C ALA A 210 -8.06 -25.70 -6.10
N GLY A 211 -8.31 -24.47 -6.57
CA GLY A 211 -9.66 -23.93 -6.74
C GLY A 211 -10.52 -24.59 -7.83
N ARG A 212 -9.91 -25.29 -8.80
CA ARG A 212 -10.60 -26.06 -9.85
C ARG A 212 -11.00 -27.46 -9.37
N THR A 213 -10.13 -28.11 -8.60
CA THR A 213 -10.31 -29.49 -8.13
C THR A 213 -11.12 -29.56 -6.82
N SER A 214 -11.20 -28.45 -6.09
CA SER A 214 -11.73 -28.42 -4.74
C SER A 214 -13.19 -28.01 -4.62
N SER A 215 -14.05 -29.01 -4.37
CA SER A 215 -15.23 -28.91 -3.49
C SER A 215 -14.81 -28.76 -2.02
N TYR A 216 -13.82 -27.93 -1.70
CA TYR A 216 -13.48 -27.65 -0.30
C TYR A 216 -14.45 -26.61 0.22
N GLY A 217 -15.54 -27.10 0.82
CA GLY A 217 -16.36 -26.32 1.73
C GLY A 217 -15.50 -25.84 2.89
N CYS A 218 -14.95 -24.63 2.77
CA CYS A 218 -14.35 -23.93 3.89
C CYS A 218 -15.49 -23.65 4.89
N SER A 219 -15.53 -24.39 6.01
CA SER A 219 -16.58 -24.22 7.00
C SER A 219 -16.48 -22.80 7.61
N ALA A 220 -17.43 -21.95 7.23
CA ALA A 220 -17.45 -20.52 7.55
C ALA A 220 -17.92 -20.21 9.00
N ARG A 221 -17.57 -21.03 10.00
CA ARG A 221 -18.26 -20.96 11.30
C ARG A 221 -17.51 -20.39 12.50
N ARG A 222 -16.23 -19.95 12.41
CA ARG A 222 -15.53 -19.43 13.61
C ARG A 222 -14.68 -18.16 13.48
N THR A 223 -14.44 -17.63 12.29
CA THR A 223 -13.83 -16.31 12.15
C THR A 223 -14.65 -15.56 11.13
N GLY A 224 -15.07 -14.32 11.40
CA GLY A 224 -15.92 -13.52 10.51
C GLY A 224 -15.27 -13.13 9.16
N THR A 225 -14.33 -13.93 8.67
CA THR A 225 -13.64 -13.77 7.40
C THR A 225 -14.51 -14.36 6.30
N ARG A 226 -15.15 -13.50 5.50
CA ARG A 226 -15.73 -13.93 4.22
C ARG A 226 -14.58 -14.35 3.29
N CYS A 227 -14.30 -15.64 3.20
CA CYS A 227 -13.58 -16.19 2.07
C CYS A 227 -14.54 -16.23 0.87
N SER A 228 -14.46 -15.23 0.00
CA SER A 228 -15.08 -15.31 -1.33
C SER A 228 -14.36 -16.40 -2.15
N ARG A 229 -15.13 -17.22 -2.87
CA ARG A 229 -14.62 -18.19 -3.85
C ARG A 229 -13.69 -17.47 -4.83
N TRP A 230 -12.39 -17.77 -4.79
CA TRP A 230 -11.44 -17.24 -5.76
C TRP A 230 -11.73 -17.86 -7.13
N ARG A 231 -12.15 -17.02 -8.08
CA ARG A 231 -12.30 -17.40 -9.49
C ARG A 231 -11.16 -16.78 -10.27
N TRP A 232 -10.65 -17.56 -11.22
CA TRP A 232 -9.63 -17.12 -12.16
C TRP A 232 -10.05 -15.77 -12.81
N PRO A 233 -9.15 -14.77 -12.91
CA PRO A 233 -9.46 -13.49 -13.52
C PRO A 233 -9.69 -13.70 -15.02
N GLY A 234 -10.96 -13.95 -15.36
CA GLY A 234 -11.41 -14.37 -16.70
C GLY A 234 -12.88 -14.77 -16.75
N THR A 235 -13.58 -14.78 -15.61
CA THR A 235 -15.03 -14.97 -15.57
C THR A 235 -15.71 -13.65 -15.29
N SER A 236 -16.59 -13.24 -16.20
CA SER A 236 -17.34 -11.99 -16.19
C SER A 236 -18.12 -11.80 -14.89
N GLY A 237 -17.74 -10.78 -14.14
CA GLY A 237 -18.47 -10.28 -12.97
C GLY A 237 -17.84 -8.97 -12.48
N PRO A 238 -18.63 -7.97 -12.07
CA PRO A 238 -18.09 -6.73 -11.54
C PRO A 238 -17.46 -6.98 -10.17
N TRP A 239 -16.13 -6.82 -10.09
CA TRP A 239 -15.39 -6.84 -8.84
C TRP A 239 -15.43 -5.44 -8.20
N TRP A 240 -16.49 -5.15 -7.45
CA TRP A 240 -16.61 -3.96 -6.60
C TRP A 240 -17.17 -4.34 -5.22
N PRO A 241 -16.63 -3.77 -4.15
CA PRO A 241 -17.40 -3.13 -3.10
C PRO A 241 -17.28 -1.62 -3.26
N SER A 242 -18.40 -0.94 -3.47
CA SER A 242 -18.51 0.53 -3.56
C SER A 242 -17.66 1.24 -2.51
N GLY A 243 -17.03 2.34 -2.93
CA GLY A 243 -16.09 3.10 -2.12
C GLY A 243 -16.64 3.37 -0.73
N ARG A 244 -15.96 2.86 0.29
CA ARG A 244 -16.30 3.22 1.66
C ARG A 244 -15.67 4.58 1.95
N PRO A 245 -16.45 5.61 2.33
CA PRO A 245 -15.85 6.80 2.92
C PRO A 245 -15.03 6.37 4.14
N SER A 246 -13.87 7.01 4.35
CA SER A 246 -12.98 6.74 5.48
C SER A 246 -13.75 6.90 6.81
N ARG A 247 -14.32 5.80 7.32
CA ARG A 247 -15.23 5.81 8.49
C ARG A 247 -14.49 5.78 9.83
N CYS A 248 -13.18 5.50 9.83
CA CYS A 248 -12.37 5.48 11.06
C CYS A 248 -11.16 6.40 10.93
N ARG A 249 -11.18 7.50 11.70
CA ARG A 249 -9.96 8.20 12.13
C ARG A 249 -9.71 7.81 13.58
N SER A 250 -8.89 6.79 13.81
CA SER A 250 -8.36 6.49 15.14
C SER A 250 -6.93 6.99 15.23
N ARG A 251 -6.61 7.70 16.32
CA ARG A 251 -5.23 7.91 16.77
C ARG A 251 -5.01 6.94 17.92
N THR A 252 -4.30 5.86 17.68
CA THR A 252 -3.93 4.89 18.71
C THR A 252 -2.46 5.08 19.06
N PRO A 253 -2.14 5.59 20.27
CA PRO A 253 -0.77 5.52 20.77
C PRO A 253 -0.37 4.05 20.95
N THR A 254 0.84 3.68 20.54
CA THR A 254 1.39 2.34 20.78
C THR A 254 1.83 2.13 22.24
N THR A 255 1.59 3.11 23.13
CA THR A 255 1.92 3.03 24.56
C THR A 255 0.85 2.27 25.33
N TRP A 256 0.86 0.95 25.22
CA TRP A 256 0.28 0.07 26.23
C TRP A 256 1.39 -0.36 27.18
N THR A 257 1.52 0.29 28.33
CA THR A 257 2.22 -0.30 29.47
C THR A 257 1.25 -1.29 30.09
N SER A 258 1.55 -2.58 29.99
CA SER A 258 0.91 -3.60 30.80
C SER A 258 1.40 -3.42 32.24
N THR A 259 0.74 -2.58 33.01
CA THR A 259 0.84 -2.63 34.47
C THR A 259 -0.05 -3.78 34.93
N THR A 260 0.53 -4.96 35.02
CA THR A 260 0.03 -6.03 35.88
C THR A 260 0.18 -5.57 37.32
N GLY A 261 -0.93 -5.38 38.05
CA GLY A 261 -0.91 -5.22 39.50
C GLY A 261 -1.93 -4.24 40.08
N CYS A 262 -3.01 -4.81 40.62
CA CYS A 262 -3.86 -4.33 41.72
C CYS A 262 -4.67 -3.02 41.60
N GLY A 263 -5.97 -3.16 41.91
CA GLY A 263 -6.67 -2.20 42.76
C GLY A 263 -7.85 -1.51 42.10
N SER A 264 -9.03 -1.93 42.52
CA SER A 264 -10.32 -1.25 42.38
C SER A 264 -10.25 0.29 42.46
N GLY A 265 -10.93 0.93 41.50
CA GLY A 265 -11.49 2.28 41.64
C GLY A 265 -10.49 3.43 41.71
N ARG A 266 -10.20 4.06 40.56
CA ARG A 266 -9.91 5.50 40.50
C ARG A 266 -10.13 6.06 39.09
N ARG A 267 -10.70 7.26 39.07
CA ARG A 267 -11.35 7.98 37.98
C ARG A 267 -10.43 8.22 36.77
N CYS A 268 -11.00 8.13 35.56
CA CYS A 268 -10.41 8.72 34.36
C CYS A 268 -10.37 10.25 34.51
N GLY A 269 -9.21 10.80 34.87
CA GLY A 269 -8.97 12.24 34.92
C GLY A 269 -7.53 12.53 34.53
N GLY A 270 -7.33 13.17 33.38
CA GLY A 270 -6.01 13.55 32.91
C GLY A 270 -5.87 13.65 31.39
N TRP A 271 -6.78 14.34 30.71
CA TRP A 271 -6.51 14.85 29.35
C TRP A 271 -6.09 16.32 29.48
N PRO A 272 -4.91 16.74 28.97
CA PRO A 272 -4.63 18.16 28.82
C PRO A 272 -5.58 18.76 27.78
N THR A 273 -6.22 19.86 28.17
CA THR A 273 -7.14 20.70 27.40
C THR A 273 -6.43 21.28 26.16
N GLY A 274 -6.57 20.60 25.02
CA GLY A 274 -6.06 21.12 23.74
C GLY A 274 -6.52 20.38 22.47
N ALA A 275 -7.40 19.38 22.58
CA ALA A 275 -7.79 18.52 21.45
C ALA A 275 -9.29 18.60 21.12
N CYS A 276 -9.87 19.79 21.06
CA CYS A 276 -11.25 20.00 20.60
C CYS A 276 -11.39 21.31 19.80
N THR A 277 -10.67 21.44 18.69
CA THR A 277 -11.02 22.42 17.64
C THR A 277 -10.91 21.73 16.28
N GLY A 278 -12.04 21.18 15.81
CA GLY A 278 -12.09 20.52 14.51
C GLY A 278 -13.32 19.66 14.24
N CYS A 279 -14.37 19.73 15.07
CA CYS A 279 -15.61 18.99 14.84
C CYS A 279 -16.82 19.94 14.89
N GLY A 280 -16.84 20.91 13.98
CA GLY A 280 -18.02 21.72 13.69
C GLY A 280 -18.60 21.27 12.35
N ARG A 281 -19.85 20.80 12.36
CA ARG A 281 -20.70 20.43 11.20
C ARG A 281 -20.47 19.04 10.60
N ARG A 282 -21.03 18.02 11.27
CA ARG A 282 -21.91 17.01 10.67
C ARG A 282 -22.57 16.22 11.81
N GLY A 283 -23.89 16.34 11.91
CA GLY A 283 -24.68 15.83 13.03
C GLY A 283 -24.59 14.31 13.17
N CYS A 284 -24.18 13.84 14.35
CA CYS A 284 -24.34 12.46 14.77
C CYS A 284 -25.48 12.41 15.80
N ARG A 285 -26.56 11.70 15.47
CA ARG A 285 -27.59 11.29 16.45
C ARG A 285 -27.01 10.16 17.30
N ALA A 286 -27.12 10.28 18.62
CA ALA A 286 -26.82 9.22 19.57
C ALA A 286 -27.93 8.15 19.55
N GLY A 287 -27.55 6.88 19.47
CA GLY A 287 -28.42 5.74 19.81
C GLY A 287 -28.05 5.22 21.20
N PRO A 288 -29.01 4.68 21.98
CA PRO A 288 -28.79 4.35 23.37
C PRO A 288 -27.98 3.07 23.54
N SER A 289 -27.15 3.09 24.57
CA SER A 289 -26.32 2.01 25.10
C SER A 289 -27.14 0.90 25.76
N CYS A 290 -26.85 -0.35 25.39
CA CYS A 290 -26.45 -1.47 26.25
C CYS A 290 -25.87 -2.58 25.35
#